data_AF-A0A7W9F0T3-F1
#
_entry.id   AF-A0A7W9F0T3-F1
#
_cell.length_a   1.000
_cell.length_b   1.000
_cell.length_c   1.000
_cell.angle_alpha   90.00
_cell.angle_beta   90.00
_cell.angle_gamma   90.00
#
_symmetry.space_group_name_H-M   'P 1'
#
loop_
_entity.id
_entity.type
_entity.pdbx_description
1 polymer ?
#
loop_
_entity_poly.entity_id
_entity_poly.type
_entity_poly.pdbx_seq_one_letter_code
_entity_poly.pdbx_strand_id
1 'polypeptide(L)'
;MLFRQTFILTVFAGLVGCATIPEIGGEQAIAARAAPYPDLIALETLVNTDLSEQPRITTASIIGTENRVNRLRANAAALRGPVVDGATRARMQGAISRAALR
;
A
#
# COMPACT_ATOMS: atom_id res chain seq x y z
N MET A 1 -21.74 16.72 -6.77
CA MET A 1 -21.76 16.66 -5.29
C MET A 1 -21.42 15.27 -4.76
N LEU A 2 -22.08 14.22 -5.27
CA LEU A 2 -21.85 12.82 -4.89
C LEU A 2 -20.38 12.39 -4.95
N PHE A 3 -19.68 12.69 -6.05
CA PHE A 3 -18.28 12.30 -6.28
C PHE A 3 -17.28 12.89 -5.27
N ARG A 4 -17.54 14.13 -4.83
CA ARG A 4 -16.73 14.81 -3.80
C ARG A 4 -16.91 14.14 -2.44
N GLN A 5 -18.13 13.66 -2.18
CA GLN A 5 -18.50 13.03 -0.92
C GLN A 5 -17.95 11.61 -0.83
N THR A 6 -17.98 10.84 -1.93
CA THR A 6 -17.29 9.53 -1.99
C THR A 6 -15.78 9.68 -1.81
N PHE A 7 -15.16 10.67 -2.46
CA PHE A 7 -13.72 10.90 -2.33
C PHE A 7 -13.29 11.20 -0.89
N ILE A 8 -14.02 12.06 -0.18
CA ILE A 8 -13.74 12.40 1.22
C ILE A 8 -13.85 11.16 2.12
N LEU A 9 -14.88 10.34 1.91
CA LEU A 9 -15.13 9.16 2.74
C LEU A 9 -14.06 8.07 2.54
N THR A 10 -13.58 7.87 1.31
CA THR A 10 -12.49 6.94 1.01
C THR A 10 -11.15 7.40 1.60
N VAL A 11 -10.85 8.70 1.56
CA VAL A 11 -9.65 9.27 2.17
C VAL A 11 -9.68 9.09 3.69
N PHE A 12 -10.82 9.37 4.33
CA PHE A 12 -10.99 9.22 5.78
C PHE A 12 -10.83 7.77 6.24
N ALA A 13 -11.35 6.81 5.48
CA ALA A 13 -11.19 5.38 5.76
C ALA A 13 -9.73 4.91 5.66
N GLY A 14 -8.95 5.47 4.74
CA GLY A 14 -7.51 5.15 4.61
C GLY A 14 -6.65 5.65 5.77
N LEU A 15 -7.04 6.75 6.41
CA LEU A 15 -6.32 7.33 7.56
C LEU A 15 -6.47 6.47 8.84
N VAL A 16 -7.61 5.80 9.02
CA VAL A 16 -7.89 4.98 10.22
C VAL A 16 -7.10 3.66 10.22
N GLY A 17 -6.70 3.16 9.05
CA GLY A 17 -5.92 1.91 8.93
C GLY A 17 -4.42 2.05 9.20
N CYS A 18 -3.90 3.28 9.32
CA CYS A 18 -2.46 3.53 9.47
C CYS A 18 -1.97 3.60 10.93
N ALA A 19 -2.78 3.26 11.92
CA ALA A 19 -2.35 3.31 13.31
C ALA A 19 -2.82 2.10 14.12
N THR A 20 -1.86 1.24 14.45
CA THR A 20 -1.60 0.70 15.79
C THR A 20 -0.36 -0.18 15.65
N ILE A 21 0.82 0.43 15.76
CA ILE A 21 2.02 -0.35 16.06
C ILE A 21 1.79 -0.89 17.47
N PRO A 22 1.81 -2.22 17.69
CA PRO A 22 1.64 -2.77 19.03
C PRO A 22 2.73 -2.19 19.94
N GLU A 23 2.35 -1.76 21.14
CA GLU A 23 3.28 -1.24 22.13
C GLU A 23 4.09 -2.40 22.71
N ILE A 24 5.18 -2.79 22.04
CA ILE A 24 6.04 -3.93 22.45
C ILE A 24 6.93 -3.57 23.66
N GLY A 25 6.91 -2.30 24.09
CA GLY A 25 7.85 -1.75 25.08
C GLY A 25 7.28 -1.45 26.47
N GLY A 26 5.96 -1.60 26.69
CA GLY A 26 5.27 -1.19 27.93
C GLY A 26 5.53 -2.10 29.13
N GLU A 27 4.53 -2.26 30.01
CA GLU A 27 4.62 -3.15 31.18
C GLU A 27 5.05 -4.59 30.83
N GLN A 28 4.70 -5.04 29.63
CA GLN A 28 5.09 -6.34 29.09
C GLN A 28 6.60 -6.46 28.93
N ALA A 29 7.32 -5.38 28.61
CA ALA A 29 8.77 -5.39 28.48
C ALA A 29 9.49 -5.39 29.84
N ILE A 30 8.84 -4.92 30.91
CA ILE A 30 9.35 -5.02 32.29
C ILE A 30 9.16 -6.46 32.77
N ALA A 31 7.96 -7.01 32.57
CA ALA A 31 7.66 -8.41 32.89
C ALA A 31 8.55 -9.39 32.11
N ALA A 32 8.77 -9.15 30.81
CA ALA A 32 9.65 -9.97 29.97
C ALA A 32 11.13 -9.89 30.36
N ARG A 33 11.60 -8.75 30.90
CA ARG A 33 12.98 -8.63 31.41
C ARG A 33 13.22 -9.41 32.69
N ALA A 34 12.20 -9.51 33.54
CA ALA A 34 12.25 -10.30 34.77
C ALA A 34 11.93 -11.79 34.55
N ALA A 35 11.41 -12.15 33.36
CA ALA A 35 11.09 -13.52 33.03
C ALA A 35 12.37 -14.36 32.80
N PRO A 36 12.34 -15.66 33.15
CA PRO A 36 13.36 -16.60 32.72
C PRO A 36 13.53 -16.58 31.21
N TYR A 37 14.77 -16.79 30.75
CA TYR A 37 15.03 -16.91 29.32
C TYR A 37 14.21 -18.07 28.74
N PRO A 38 13.54 -17.89 27.58
CA PRO A 38 12.72 -18.94 27.02
C PRO A 38 13.57 -20.13 26.57
N ASP A 39 13.01 -21.33 26.71
CA ASP A 39 13.64 -22.53 26.17
C ASP A 39 13.69 -22.43 24.64
N LEU A 40 14.91 -22.57 24.11
CA LEU A 40 15.12 -22.58 22.67
C LEU A 40 14.69 -23.94 22.12
N ILE A 41 13.68 -23.93 21.25
CA ILE A 41 13.26 -25.13 20.52
C ILE A 41 14.20 -25.31 19.32
N ALA A 42 14.63 -26.55 19.08
CA ALA A 42 15.50 -26.89 17.96
C ALA A 42 14.83 -26.56 16.62
N LEU A 43 15.60 -26.03 15.66
CA LEU A 43 15.06 -25.58 14.37
C LEU A 43 14.41 -26.74 13.61
N GLU A 44 14.97 -27.94 13.73
CA GLU A 44 14.46 -29.17 13.14
C GLU A 44 13.06 -29.49 13.66
N THR A 45 12.78 -29.18 14.94
CA THR A 45 11.43 -29.31 15.49
C THR A 45 10.48 -28.34 14.80
N LEU A 46 10.87 -27.08 14.55
CA LEU A 46 10.00 -26.12 13.87
C LEU A 46 9.76 -26.47 12.39
N VAL A 47 10.79 -26.96 11.70
CA VAL A 47 10.71 -27.32 10.28
C VAL A 47 9.91 -28.60 10.06
N ASN A 48 9.98 -29.55 11.00
CA ASN A 48 9.29 -30.84 10.92
C ASN A 48 7.96 -30.86 11.68
N THR A 49 7.64 -29.84 12.48
CA THR A 49 6.28 -29.64 12.98
C THR A 49 5.45 -29.39 11.74
N ASP A 50 4.54 -30.32 11.47
CA ASP A 50 3.63 -30.30 10.35
C ASP A 50 2.81 -29.00 10.42
N LEU A 51 3.33 -27.94 9.81
CA LEU A 51 2.55 -26.79 9.38
C LEU A 51 1.63 -27.38 8.31
N SER A 52 0.49 -27.93 8.75
CA SER A 52 -0.49 -28.60 7.88
C SER A 52 -0.99 -27.68 6.76
N GLU A 53 -0.69 -26.38 6.83
CA GLU A 53 -0.63 -25.46 5.70
C GLU A 53 0.71 -24.72 5.66
N GLN A 54 1.76 -25.37 5.16
CA GLN A 54 2.88 -24.61 4.59
C GLN A 54 2.27 -23.71 3.51
N PRO A 55 2.46 -22.37 3.57
CA PRO A 55 1.91 -21.47 2.57
C PRO A 55 2.49 -21.83 1.21
N ARG A 56 1.73 -22.61 0.44
CA ARG A 56 2.11 -23.05 -0.89
C ARG A 56 1.72 -21.96 -1.87
N ILE A 57 2.56 -21.77 -2.88
CA ILE A 57 2.16 -20.98 -4.05
C ILE A 57 1.00 -21.74 -4.70
N THR A 58 -0.22 -21.23 -4.53
CA THR A 58 -1.42 -21.74 -5.18
C THR A 58 -1.58 -21.10 -6.55
N THR A 59 -2.30 -21.75 -7.45
CA THR A 59 -2.68 -21.16 -8.74
C THR A 59 -3.38 -19.81 -8.56
N ALA A 60 -4.21 -19.67 -7.52
CA ALA A 60 -4.87 -18.42 -7.17
C ALA A 60 -3.87 -17.31 -6.80
N SER A 61 -2.79 -17.64 -6.07
CA SER A 61 -1.74 -16.68 -5.72
C SER A 61 -0.95 -16.18 -6.94
N ILE A 62 -0.70 -17.07 -7.90
CA ILE A 62 -0.01 -16.76 -9.17
C ILE A 62 -0.88 -15.79 -9.98
N ILE A 63 -2.14 -16.17 -10.24
CA ILE A 63 -3.11 -15.35 -10.98
C ILE A 63 -3.29 -13.98 -10.30
N GLY A 64 -3.42 -13.95 -8.98
CA GLY A 64 -3.54 -12.71 -8.21
C GLY A 64 -2.33 -11.79 -8.39
N THR A 65 -1.13 -12.36 -8.44
CA THR A 65 0.12 -11.62 -8.64
C THR A 65 0.23 -11.08 -10.07
N GLU A 66 -0.04 -11.91 -11.07
CA GLU A 66 -0.02 -11.51 -12.49
C GLU A 66 -1.03 -10.39 -12.78
N ASN A 67 -2.24 -10.49 -12.24
CA ASN A 67 -3.27 -9.44 -12.36
C ASN A 67 -2.82 -8.10 -11.77
N ARG A 68 -2.15 -8.14 -10.61
CA ARG A 68 -1.59 -6.92 -9.99
C ARG A 68 -0.47 -6.32 -10.84
N VAL A 69 0.42 -7.15 -11.38
CA VAL A 69 1.49 -6.70 -12.30
C VAL A 69 0.89 -6.04 -13.54
N ASN A 70 -0.12 -6.64 -14.16
CA ASN A 70 -0.77 -6.10 -15.35
C ASN A 70 -1.45 -4.75 -15.08
N ARG A 71 -2.18 -4.63 -13.97
CA ARG A 71 -2.76 -3.36 -13.52
C ARG A 71 -1.71 -2.29 -13.29
N LEU A 72 -0.59 -2.64 -12.65
CA LEU A 72 0.48 -1.69 -12.37
C LEU A 72 1.13 -1.18 -13.66
N ARG A 73 1.36 -2.07 -14.63
CA ARG A 73 1.86 -1.71 -15.96
C ARG A 73 0.91 -0.79 -16.70
N ALA A 74 -0.40 -1.08 -16.67
CA ALA A 74 -1.43 -0.25 -17.29
C ALA A 74 -1.48 1.15 -16.65
N ASN A 75 -1.47 1.23 -15.32
CA ASN A 75 -1.44 2.51 -14.61
C ASN A 75 -0.17 3.30 -14.93
N ALA A 76 0.99 2.64 -14.96
CA ALA A 76 2.24 3.29 -15.33
C ALA A 76 2.20 3.82 -16.78
N ALA A 77 1.59 3.09 -17.72
CA ALA A 77 1.40 3.57 -19.08
C ALA A 77 0.49 4.81 -19.13
N ALA A 78 -0.61 4.82 -18.36
CA ALA A 78 -1.49 5.97 -18.26
C ALA A 78 -0.80 7.20 -17.65
N LEU A 79 0.04 7.00 -16.64
CA LEU A 79 0.78 8.07 -15.95
C LEU A 79 1.96 8.64 -16.74
N ARG A 80 2.40 7.98 -17.82
CA ARG A 80 3.48 8.49 -18.69
C ARG A 80 3.02 9.63 -19.61
N GLY A 81 1.71 9.86 -19.73
CA GLY A 81 1.17 10.96 -20.52
C GLY A 81 1.43 12.33 -19.88
N PRO A 82 1.40 13.41 -20.67
CA PRO A 82 1.46 14.76 -20.12
C PRO A 82 0.24 15.02 -19.23
N VAL A 83 0.47 15.56 -18.02
CA VAL A 83 -0.58 15.87 -17.02
C VAL A 83 -1.63 16.84 -17.56
N VAL A 84 -1.21 17.71 -18.48
CA VAL A 84 -2.09 18.63 -19.21
C VAL A 84 -2.04 18.24 -20.68
N ASP A 85 -3.19 17.90 -21.25
CA ASP A 85 -3.29 17.56 -22.67
C ASP A 85 -2.87 18.74 -23.57
N GLY A 86 -2.49 18.44 -24.81
CA GLY A 86 -1.96 19.44 -25.73
C GLY A 86 -2.93 20.61 -26.00
N ALA A 87 -4.23 20.33 -26.10
CA ALA A 87 -5.24 21.36 -26.36
C ALA A 87 -5.42 22.28 -25.14
N THR A 88 -5.47 21.72 -23.93
CA THR A 88 -5.53 22.49 -22.69
C THR A 88 -4.25 23.31 -22.49
N ARG A 89 -3.08 22.74 -22.78
CA ARG A 89 -1.80 23.47 -22.72
C ARG A 89 -1.77 24.64 -23.70
N ALA A 90 -2.24 24.45 -24.93
CA ALA A 90 -2.35 25.53 -25.91
C ALA A 90 -3.30 26.65 -25.46
N ARG A 91 -4.44 26.29 -24.83
CA ARG A 91 -5.36 27.28 -24.23
C ARG A 91 -4.69 28.08 -23.10
N MET A 92 -3.94 27.41 -22.22
CA MET A 92 -3.19 28.09 -21.14
C MET A 92 -2.15 29.05 -21.71
N GLN A 93 -1.37 28.63 -22.69
CA GLN A 93 -0.38 29.49 -23.36
C GLN A 93 -1.03 30.70 -24.04
N GLY A 94 -2.17 30.51 -24.71
CA GLY A 94 -2.93 31.60 -25.30
C GLY A 94 -3.53 32.57 -24.27
N ALA A 95 -3.89 32.09 -23.09
CA ALA A 95 -4.33 32.98 -22.01
C ALA A 95 -3.18 33.82 -21.45
N ILE A 96 -2.00 33.20 -21.26
CA ILE A 96 -0.78 33.89 -20.80
C ILE A 96 -0.36 34.97 -21.80
N SER A 97 -0.34 34.67 -23.10
CA SER A 97 0.07 35.65 -24.11
C SER A 97 -0.85 36.86 -24.19
N ARG A 98 -2.17 36.66 -24.04
CA ARG A 98 -3.14 37.77 -23.97
C ARG A 98 -2.99 38.60 -22.70
N ALA A 99 -2.65 37.95 -21.58
CA ALA A 99 -2.41 38.66 -20.32
C ALA A 99 -1.12 39.49 -20.37
N ALA A 100 -0.09 39.05 -21.10
CA ALA A 100 1.19 39.77 -21.24
C ALA A 100 1.12 41.00 -22.15
N LEU A 101 0.08 41.12 -22.99
CA LEU A 101 -0.16 42.28 -23.86
C LEU A 101 -0.99 43.38 -23.18
N ARG A 102 -1.37 43.18 -21.91
CA ARG A 102 -2.23 44.06 -21.14
C ARG A 102 -1.44 44.67 -20.00
#